data_AF-A0A665U0U2-F1
#
_entry.id   AF-A0A665U0U2-F1
#
_cell.length_a   1.000
_cell.length_b   1.000
_cell.length_c   1.000
_cell.angle_alpha   90.00
_cell.angle_beta   90.00
_cell.angle_gamma   90.00
#
_symmetry.space_group_name_H-M   'P 1'
#
loop_
_entity.id
_entity.type
_entity.pdbx_description
1 polymer ?
#
loop_
_entity_poly.entity_id
_entity_poly.type
_entity_poly.pdbx_seq_one_letter_code
_entity_poly.pdbx_strand_id
1 'polypeptide(L)'
;RQTPGPPPPPHPRPPPPFLLFAHAALFRPAAAPQAADGPSEPSGFGASTSAAPTEEDDDWSPAEAFLYTGDSSTLKEARCSRAYSSPGQTGSLPPSFSAALRPALDALASTANFLNMIFQASDLRESTVQEDMEWYHALVRALLEADVLIRRALLTFDADPSAPVPQLVLRATRNPTAKVQTIVLQDLSKAWDGLHPPAPAPDDSWFRSFKFPGSNQPMAWGRGDSYVTNRSGVRWDSAPFLDCEDGSFVPGWMLTLSTSFYGLKPDLTPEFRGVIRVDVNIQDIDLDQCATGDGWFADTHECNRTTMECVPIPGRGFRLGQYCCRCKDGYYNPELVPEDAGEQTARQGVHDAGGTCYPDMPICLPCWPGCRSCQDASPCWVQEHGLLRAAVLALQGVFMLLIFVSMLAAYRIRASSLLLLETILFGSLLLYFPVFILSFKPSTFRCILLRWVRMLGFSIVYGTVTLKMYRVLKVFLSRTAQRMPYMSSLHLLRILGVMLMTVSWFLCAWTVGVLQNRDRNIPVFLTTRTSDGQGFNLCYLDRWDYMMAVAELLFLCWGSSLWTAVRPVPSAFHEPRYMGIAIHNELLLSSMFHLFR
;
A
#
# COMPACT_ATOMS: atom_id res chain seq x y z
N ARG A 1 -6.18 51.67 37.89
CA ARG A 1 -6.65 50.45 37.18
C ARG A 1 -7.73 50.86 36.19
N GLN A 2 -7.34 51.14 34.96
CA GLN A 2 -8.25 51.30 33.82
C GLN A 2 -7.75 50.32 32.76
N THR A 3 -8.60 49.36 32.45
CA THR A 3 -8.39 48.26 31.50
C THR A 3 -8.44 48.77 30.05
N PRO A 4 -7.60 48.28 29.12
CA PRO A 4 -7.71 48.64 27.70
C PRO A 4 -8.89 47.91 27.05
N GLY A 5 -9.65 48.63 26.22
CA GLY A 5 -10.77 48.10 25.44
C GLY A 5 -10.32 47.21 24.26
N PRO A 6 -11.24 46.39 23.71
CA PRO A 6 -10.93 45.39 22.70
C PRO A 6 -10.69 46.00 21.30
N PRO A 7 -9.92 45.33 20.42
CA PRO A 7 -9.61 45.82 19.08
C PRO A 7 -10.79 45.67 18.10
N PRO A 8 -10.87 46.51 17.06
CA PRO A 8 -11.96 46.51 16.08
C PRO A 8 -11.86 45.34 15.07
N PRO A 9 -12.99 44.92 14.45
CA PRO A 9 -13.05 43.77 13.55
C PRO A 9 -12.46 44.05 12.15
N PRO A 10 -11.99 43.03 11.42
CA PRO A 10 -11.37 43.20 10.12
C PRO A 10 -12.40 43.42 9.00
N HIS A 11 -12.08 44.31 8.06
CA HIS A 11 -12.86 44.59 6.85
C HIS A 11 -12.86 43.40 5.87
N PRO A 12 -13.98 43.17 5.14
CA PRO A 12 -14.10 42.08 4.17
C PRO A 12 -13.43 42.43 2.83
N ARG A 13 -12.65 41.50 2.27
CA ARG A 13 -12.16 41.56 0.88
C ARG A 13 -13.27 41.13 -0.10
N PRO A 14 -13.34 41.72 -1.31
CA PRO A 14 -14.37 41.41 -2.30
C PRO A 14 -14.10 40.07 -3.03
N PRO A 15 -15.15 39.39 -3.53
CA PRO A 15 -15.04 38.10 -4.23
C PRO A 15 -14.71 38.25 -5.72
N PRO A 16 -13.99 37.29 -6.34
CA PRO A 16 -13.92 37.15 -7.79
C PRO A 16 -15.16 36.43 -8.36
N PRO A 17 -15.47 36.60 -9.65
CA PRO A 17 -16.78 36.27 -10.21
C PRO A 17 -16.95 34.77 -10.52
N PHE A 18 -18.14 34.26 -10.20
CA PHE A 18 -18.69 33.01 -10.72
C PHE A 18 -19.16 33.19 -12.16
N LEU A 19 -18.81 32.25 -13.04
CA LEU A 19 -19.60 31.94 -14.23
C LEU A 19 -19.80 30.41 -14.29
N LEU A 20 -21.06 30.02 -14.14
CA LEU A 20 -21.61 28.73 -14.54
C LEU A 20 -21.45 28.57 -16.05
N PHE A 21 -21.16 27.35 -16.53
CA PHE A 21 -21.95 26.68 -17.57
C PHE A 21 -21.52 25.21 -17.69
N ALA A 22 -22.51 24.32 -17.63
CA ALA A 22 -22.42 22.90 -17.94
C ALA A 22 -23.35 22.61 -19.14
N HIS A 23 -23.08 21.46 -19.79
CA HIS A 23 -23.69 20.82 -20.97
C HIS A 23 -23.03 21.16 -22.31
N ALA A 24 -22.21 20.30 -22.91
CA ALA A 24 -22.44 18.95 -23.47
C ALA A 24 -23.21 18.95 -24.80
N ALA A 25 -22.52 18.62 -25.90
CA ALA A 25 -22.85 17.50 -26.81
C ALA A 25 -22.09 17.61 -28.15
N LEU A 26 -21.33 16.55 -28.46
CA LEU A 26 -21.30 15.78 -29.72
C LEU A 26 -21.35 16.53 -31.06
N PHE A 27 -20.38 16.28 -31.95
CA PHE A 27 -20.65 15.76 -33.31
C PHE A 27 -19.35 15.35 -34.04
N ARG A 28 -19.38 14.15 -34.62
CA ARG A 28 -18.48 13.58 -35.64
C ARG A 28 -19.42 12.98 -36.73
N PRO A 29 -18.93 12.49 -37.88
CA PRO A 29 -18.42 13.17 -39.08
C PRO A 29 -19.34 12.94 -40.32
N ALA A 30 -19.00 13.52 -41.49
CA ALA A 30 -19.56 13.08 -42.77
C ALA A 30 -18.51 13.10 -43.90
N ALA A 31 -18.60 12.09 -44.76
CA ALA A 31 -17.68 11.70 -45.82
C ALA A 31 -17.98 12.36 -47.19
N ALA A 32 -17.04 12.16 -48.13
CA ALA A 32 -16.88 12.69 -49.50
C ALA A 32 -18.08 12.53 -50.47
N PRO A 33 -18.05 13.18 -51.67
CA PRO A 33 -17.44 12.49 -52.84
C PRO A 33 -16.79 13.37 -53.95
N GLN A 34 -15.83 12.73 -54.64
CA GLN A 34 -15.43 12.67 -56.06
C GLN A 34 -15.59 13.84 -57.07
N ALA A 35 -14.56 13.93 -57.92
CA ALA A 35 -14.30 14.86 -59.02
C ALA A 35 -15.02 14.55 -60.35
N ALA A 36 -15.10 15.54 -61.24
CA ALA A 36 -15.34 15.37 -62.68
C ALA A 36 -14.67 16.51 -63.50
N ASP A 37 -14.21 16.14 -64.69
CA ASP A 37 -13.31 16.79 -65.65
C ASP A 37 -13.75 18.10 -66.33
N GLY A 38 -12.78 18.86 -66.84
CA GLY A 38 -12.92 19.65 -68.09
C GLY A 38 -12.00 20.88 -68.22
N PRO A 39 -11.41 21.20 -69.40
CA PRO A 39 -10.04 21.73 -69.51
C PRO A 39 -9.90 23.15 -70.11
N SER A 40 -8.77 23.83 -69.87
CA SER A 40 -8.18 24.82 -70.78
C SER A 40 -6.72 25.19 -70.44
N GLU A 41 -5.80 24.92 -71.37
CA GLU A 41 -4.43 25.46 -71.45
C GLU A 41 -4.41 26.92 -71.98
N PRO A 42 -3.26 27.55 -72.31
CA PRO A 42 -2.14 27.95 -71.44
C PRO A 42 -1.72 29.43 -71.70
N SER A 43 -1.01 30.08 -70.77
CA SER A 43 -0.17 31.29 -70.97
C SER A 43 0.55 31.55 -69.64
N GLY A 44 1.84 31.35 -69.43
CA GLY A 44 2.98 31.79 -70.24
C GLY A 44 3.48 33.12 -69.71
N PHE A 45 4.32 33.13 -68.66
CA PHE A 45 5.42 34.09 -68.47
C PHE A 45 6.31 33.64 -67.29
N GLY A 46 7.59 33.42 -67.57
CA GLY A 46 8.57 32.96 -66.60
C GLY A 46 9.13 34.07 -65.72
N ALA A 47 9.55 33.68 -64.51
CA ALA A 47 10.64 34.32 -63.78
C ALA A 47 11.26 33.28 -62.84
N SER A 48 12.51 32.94 -63.10
CA SER A 48 13.37 32.15 -62.23
C SER A 48 13.73 32.97 -60.98
N THR A 49 13.50 32.42 -59.79
CA THR A 49 14.22 32.82 -58.58
C THR A 49 14.32 31.65 -57.60
N SER A 50 15.54 31.13 -57.48
CA SER A 50 16.19 30.61 -56.27
C SER A 50 15.41 29.61 -55.41
N ALA A 51 15.69 28.32 -55.61
CA ALA A 51 15.42 27.30 -54.59
C ALA A 51 16.26 27.62 -53.34
N ALA A 52 15.60 28.01 -52.25
CA ALA A 52 16.12 27.81 -50.91
C ALA A 52 15.99 26.32 -50.56
N PRO A 53 16.93 25.70 -49.81
CA PRO A 53 16.77 24.32 -49.40
C PRO A 53 15.58 24.24 -48.44
N THR A 54 14.60 23.38 -48.76
CA THR A 54 13.58 22.94 -47.81
C THR A 54 14.25 22.19 -46.67
N GLU A 55 14.11 22.68 -45.44
CA GLU A 55 14.41 21.88 -44.25
C GLU A 55 13.54 20.62 -44.31
N GLU A 56 14.18 19.45 -44.36
CA GLU A 56 13.48 18.17 -44.19
C GLU A 56 13.04 18.08 -42.73
N ASP A 57 11.75 18.20 -42.47
CA ASP A 57 11.17 17.90 -41.15
C ASP A 57 11.37 16.38 -40.89
N ASP A 58 12.36 16.05 -40.06
CA ASP A 58 12.60 14.68 -39.61
C ASP A 58 11.35 14.13 -38.88
N ASP A 59 10.91 12.92 -39.24
CA ASP A 59 9.87 12.20 -38.51
C ASP A 59 10.45 11.51 -37.27
N TRP A 60 10.14 12.06 -36.09
CA TRP A 60 10.62 11.54 -34.80
C TRP A 60 9.75 10.43 -34.20
N SER A 61 8.62 10.08 -34.83
CA SER A 61 7.72 9.03 -34.34
C SER A 61 8.39 7.67 -34.10
N PRO A 62 9.41 7.23 -34.87
CA PRO A 62 10.10 5.96 -34.60
C PRO A 62 10.92 6.00 -33.29
N ALA A 63 11.51 7.15 -32.96
CA ALA A 63 12.27 7.32 -31.73
C ALA A 63 11.35 7.34 -30.50
N GLU A 64 10.19 7.99 -30.61
CA GLU A 64 9.15 7.96 -29.57
C GLU A 64 8.56 6.56 -29.39
N ALA A 65 8.26 5.85 -30.49
CA ALA A 65 7.79 4.47 -30.43
C ALA A 65 8.83 3.53 -29.80
N PHE A 66 10.13 3.74 -30.07
CA PHE A 66 11.21 3.01 -29.43
C PHE A 66 11.27 3.24 -27.92
N LEU A 67 10.94 4.44 -27.43
CA LEU A 67 10.89 4.73 -25.99
C LEU A 67 9.84 3.90 -25.24
N TYR A 68 8.73 3.54 -25.89
CA TYR A 68 7.69 2.68 -25.29
C TYR A 68 7.92 1.18 -25.55
N THR A 69 8.27 0.81 -26.78
CA THR A 69 8.37 -0.60 -27.20
C THR A 69 9.75 -1.21 -26.91
N GLY A 70 10.80 -0.39 -27.01
CA GLY A 70 12.20 -0.80 -27.03
C GLY A 70 12.57 -1.78 -28.14
N ASP A 71 11.78 -1.82 -29.23
CA ASP A 71 12.10 -2.64 -30.40
C ASP A 71 13.03 -1.87 -31.35
N SER A 72 14.27 -2.36 -31.50
CA SER A 72 15.26 -1.76 -32.39
C SER A 72 14.95 -1.89 -33.88
N SER A 73 13.96 -2.71 -34.27
CA SER A 73 13.61 -2.91 -35.68
C SER A 73 13.08 -1.63 -36.35
N THR A 74 12.22 -0.88 -35.64
CA THR A 74 11.60 0.37 -36.10
C THR A 74 12.64 1.46 -36.35
N LEU A 75 13.71 1.48 -35.54
CA LEU A 75 14.82 2.42 -35.68
C LEU A 75 15.68 2.18 -36.91
N LYS A 76 15.83 0.93 -37.36
CA LYS A 76 16.66 0.58 -38.52
C LYS A 76 16.02 0.98 -39.85
N GLU A 77 14.70 1.06 -39.89
CA GLU A 77 13.94 1.45 -41.09
C GLU A 77 13.80 2.97 -41.21
N ALA A 78 13.87 3.68 -40.08
CA ALA A 78 13.81 5.13 -40.01
C ALA A 78 15.11 5.80 -40.44
N ARG A 79 15.00 6.88 -41.21
CA ARG A 79 16.13 7.77 -41.53
C ARG A 79 16.15 8.93 -40.55
N CYS A 80 17.35 9.36 -40.18
CA CYS A 80 17.55 10.53 -39.33
C CYS A 80 18.59 11.46 -39.95
N SER A 81 18.38 12.76 -39.88
CA SER A 81 19.41 13.74 -40.24
C SER A 81 20.34 14.06 -39.06
N ARG A 82 19.84 13.94 -37.82
CA ARG A 82 20.52 14.31 -36.57
C ARG A 82 20.03 13.49 -35.37
N ALA A 83 20.76 13.57 -34.26
CA ALA A 83 20.37 12.96 -32.98
C ALA A 83 19.06 13.54 -32.44
N TYR A 84 18.29 12.72 -31.72
CA TYR A 84 17.00 13.10 -31.13
C TYR A 84 17.09 13.14 -29.61
N SER A 85 16.64 14.23 -28.99
CA SER A 85 16.40 14.30 -27.55
C SER A 85 14.95 14.66 -27.27
N SER A 86 14.34 14.03 -26.27
CA SER A 86 13.01 14.44 -25.81
C SER A 86 13.09 15.86 -25.24
N PRO A 87 12.03 16.68 -25.33
CA PRO A 87 11.99 17.99 -24.67
C PRO A 87 12.47 17.89 -23.22
N GLY A 88 13.38 18.80 -22.82
CA GLY A 88 14.15 18.72 -21.58
C GLY A 88 13.30 18.32 -20.36
N GLN A 89 13.74 17.30 -19.65
CA GLN A 89 13.03 16.79 -18.48
C GLN A 89 13.42 17.60 -17.25
N THR A 90 12.49 18.40 -16.75
CA THR A 90 12.67 19.14 -15.52
C THR A 90 12.69 18.16 -14.36
N GLY A 91 13.88 17.86 -13.82
CA GLY A 91 13.97 16.97 -12.67
C GLY A 91 15.38 16.51 -12.32
N SER A 92 15.47 15.82 -11.19
CA SER A 92 16.66 15.09 -10.76
C SER A 92 16.75 13.72 -11.44
N LEU A 93 17.97 13.17 -11.54
CA LEU A 93 18.17 11.80 -11.99
C LEU A 93 17.40 10.82 -11.08
N PRO A 94 16.65 9.85 -11.63
CA PRO A 94 15.95 8.87 -10.81
C PRO A 94 16.91 8.07 -9.93
N PRO A 95 16.48 7.62 -8.75
CA PRO A 95 17.34 6.90 -7.81
C PRO A 95 17.93 5.61 -8.40
N SER A 96 17.23 4.95 -9.35
CA SER A 96 17.71 3.76 -10.06
C SER A 96 19.01 4.02 -10.85
N PHE A 97 19.20 5.25 -11.35
CA PHE A 97 20.38 5.63 -12.13
C PHE A 97 21.61 5.85 -11.25
N SER A 98 21.41 6.24 -9.99
CA SER A 98 22.51 6.63 -9.09
C SER A 98 23.52 5.52 -8.81
N ALA A 99 23.08 4.26 -8.82
CA ALA A 99 23.94 3.10 -8.60
C ALA A 99 24.67 2.70 -9.89
N ALA A 100 23.95 2.66 -11.01
CA ALA A 100 24.49 2.27 -12.31
C ALA A 100 25.51 3.28 -12.85
N LEU A 101 25.26 4.58 -12.69
CA LEU A 101 26.13 5.64 -13.20
C LEU A 101 27.32 5.96 -12.30
N ARG A 102 27.39 5.37 -11.10
CA ARG A 102 28.43 5.68 -10.12
C ARG A 102 29.87 5.49 -10.65
N PRO A 103 30.22 4.40 -11.36
CA PRO A 103 31.58 4.21 -11.87
C PRO A 103 31.95 5.27 -12.91
N ALA A 104 31.05 5.58 -13.85
CA ALA A 104 31.25 6.65 -14.83
C ALA A 104 31.41 8.04 -14.19
N LEU A 105 30.61 8.37 -13.16
CA LEU A 105 30.72 9.62 -12.41
C LEU A 105 32.06 9.72 -11.67
N ASP A 106 32.49 8.64 -11.03
CA ASP A 106 33.77 8.58 -10.30
C ASP A 106 34.97 8.65 -11.26
N ALA A 107 34.87 8.04 -12.45
CA ALA A 107 35.89 8.13 -13.50
C ALA A 107 36.03 9.54 -14.06
N LEU A 108 34.92 10.22 -14.34
CA LEU A 108 34.92 11.63 -14.76
C LEU A 108 35.56 12.54 -13.71
N ALA A 109 35.12 12.44 -12.45
CA ALA A 109 35.65 13.25 -11.36
C ALA A 109 37.15 13.00 -11.16
N SER A 110 37.58 11.75 -11.18
CA SER A 110 39.00 11.37 -11.03
C SER A 110 39.85 11.91 -12.18
N THR A 111 39.34 11.86 -13.42
CA THR A 111 40.04 12.38 -14.60
C THR A 111 40.15 13.91 -14.55
N ALA A 112 39.09 14.60 -14.14
CA ALA A 112 39.11 16.05 -13.93
C ALA A 112 40.11 16.45 -12.85
N ASN A 113 40.15 15.71 -11.74
CA ASN A 113 41.12 15.93 -10.66
C ASN A 113 42.57 15.72 -11.10
N PHE A 114 42.79 14.68 -11.91
CA PHE A 114 44.10 14.42 -12.49
C PHE A 114 44.55 15.55 -13.42
N LEU A 115 43.66 16.05 -14.28
CA LEU A 115 43.94 17.21 -15.13
C LEU A 115 44.18 18.48 -14.30
N ASN A 116 43.34 18.74 -13.29
CA ASN A 116 43.53 19.85 -12.36
C ASN A 116 44.93 19.82 -11.75
N MET A 117 45.37 18.66 -11.23
CA MET A 117 46.71 18.53 -10.61
C MET A 117 47.85 18.77 -11.61
N ILE A 118 47.70 18.30 -12.86
CA ILE A 118 48.71 18.48 -13.89
C ILE A 118 48.85 19.94 -14.28
N PHE A 119 47.73 20.62 -14.56
CA PHE A 119 47.74 22.03 -14.92
C PHE A 119 48.05 22.98 -13.76
N GLN A 120 48.22 22.45 -12.54
CA GLN A 120 48.72 23.19 -11.37
C GLN A 120 50.21 23.00 -11.14
N ALA A 121 50.76 21.83 -11.49
CA ALA A 121 52.13 21.47 -11.19
C ALA A 121 53.11 21.80 -12.32
N SER A 122 52.64 21.94 -13.57
CA SER A 122 53.49 22.22 -14.72
C SER A 122 53.15 23.56 -15.38
N ASP A 123 54.08 24.51 -15.34
CA ASP A 123 54.07 25.74 -16.19
C ASP A 123 54.26 25.42 -17.69
N LEU A 124 54.61 24.18 -18.01
CA LEU A 124 54.89 23.67 -19.35
C LEU A 124 53.77 22.74 -19.79
N ARG A 125 52.76 23.26 -20.50
CA ARG A 125 51.91 22.44 -21.39
C ARG A 125 50.92 23.17 -22.30
N GLU A 126 50.75 24.47 -22.15
CA GLU A 126 49.87 25.26 -23.04
C GLU A 126 50.44 25.43 -24.45
N SER A 127 51.77 25.37 -24.61
CA SER A 127 52.47 25.55 -25.89
C SER A 127 52.83 24.25 -26.63
N THR A 128 52.69 23.08 -26.00
CA THR A 128 53.12 21.77 -26.53
C THR A 128 51.96 20.79 -26.77
N VAL A 129 50.73 21.28 -26.93
CA VAL A 129 49.53 20.44 -27.15
C VAL A 129 49.73 19.43 -28.29
N GLN A 130 50.43 19.83 -29.36
CA GLN A 130 50.74 18.97 -30.50
C GLN A 130 51.74 17.84 -30.16
N GLU A 131 52.68 18.10 -29.26
CA GLU A 131 53.70 17.12 -28.84
C GLU A 131 53.13 16.12 -27.82
N ASP A 132 52.17 16.58 -27.01
CA ASP A 132 51.47 15.78 -25.99
C ASP A 132 50.18 15.10 -26.51
N MET A 133 49.91 15.15 -27.81
CA MET A 133 48.67 14.64 -28.40
C MET A 133 48.40 13.16 -28.06
N GLU A 134 49.44 12.33 -28.08
CA GLU A 134 49.35 10.91 -27.72
C GLU A 134 48.93 10.70 -26.26
N TRP A 135 49.36 11.60 -25.37
CA TRP A 135 49.00 11.55 -23.96
C TRP A 135 47.52 11.86 -23.75
N TYR A 136 47.00 12.89 -24.43
CA TYR A 136 45.57 13.21 -24.39
C TYR A 136 44.72 12.11 -25.03
N HIS A 137 45.17 11.49 -26.14
CA HIS A 137 44.50 10.32 -26.71
C HIS A 137 44.46 9.14 -25.75
N ALA A 138 45.56 8.86 -25.05
CA ALA A 138 45.61 7.81 -24.02
C ALA A 138 44.65 8.11 -22.86
N LEU A 139 44.53 9.38 -22.45
CA LEU A 139 43.62 9.81 -21.39
C LEU A 139 42.14 9.58 -21.77
N VAL A 140 41.72 10.05 -22.94
CA VAL A 140 40.32 9.89 -23.41
C VAL A 140 40.00 8.42 -23.64
N ARG A 141 40.97 7.63 -24.12
CA ARG A 141 40.83 6.18 -24.21
C ARG A 141 40.65 5.52 -22.85
N ALA A 142 41.48 5.87 -21.86
CA ALA A 142 41.40 5.32 -20.51
C ALA A 142 40.05 5.66 -19.85
N LEU A 143 39.52 6.86 -20.08
CA LEU A 143 38.20 7.26 -19.62
C LEU A 143 37.08 6.42 -20.25
N LEU A 144 37.15 6.15 -21.56
CA LEU A 144 36.21 5.26 -22.25
C LEU A 144 36.29 3.80 -21.73
N GLU A 145 37.47 3.35 -21.30
CA GLU A 145 37.70 2.00 -20.77
C GLU A 145 37.32 1.88 -19.27
N ALA A 146 37.05 2.99 -18.58
CA ALA A 146 36.76 2.99 -17.14
C ALA A 146 35.42 2.35 -16.77
N ASP A 147 34.43 2.37 -17.68
CA ASP A 147 33.12 1.75 -17.49
C ASP A 147 32.60 1.20 -18.83
N VAL A 148 31.94 0.05 -18.79
CA VAL A 148 31.32 -0.59 -19.96
C VAL A 148 30.12 0.19 -20.48
N LEU A 149 29.47 1.00 -19.63
CA LEU A 149 28.36 1.86 -20.03
C LEU A 149 28.83 3.04 -20.88
N ILE A 150 30.10 3.48 -20.77
CA ILE A 150 30.61 4.59 -21.56
C ILE A 150 30.80 4.13 -23.01
N ARG A 151 30.08 4.77 -23.94
CA ARG A 151 30.17 4.51 -25.38
C ARG A 151 31.07 5.51 -26.08
N ARG A 152 31.06 6.75 -25.60
CA ARG A 152 31.86 7.85 -26.13
C ARG A 152 32.46 8.66 -24.99
N ALA A 153 33.72 9.05 -25.16
CA ALA A 153 34.41 10.00 -24.29
C ALA A 153 34.92 11.15 -25.16
N LEU A 154 34.72 12.37 -24.69
CA LEU A 154 35.09 13.61 -25.36
C LEU A 154 35.88 14.48 -24.39
N LEU A 155 37.03 14.96 -24.83
CA LEU A 155 37.82 15.98 -24.13
C LEU A 155 37.86 17.22 -24.99
N THR A 156 37.39 18.33 -24.43
CA THR A 156 37.61 19.66 -24.98
C THR A 156 38.66 20.36 -24.14
N PHE A 157 39.71 20.86 -24.77
CA PHE A 157 40.76 21.63 -24.14
C PHE A 157 40.88 23.00 -24.79
N ASP A 158 41.06 23.99 -23.94
CA ASP A 158 41.05 25.39 -24.28
C ASP A 158 42.25 26.07 -23.60
N ALA A 159 43.25 26.46 -24.41
CA ALA A 159 44.40 27.19 -23.89
C ALA A 159 44.05 28.65 -23.56
N ASP A 160 43.17 29.29 -24.33
CA ASP A 160 42.73 30.66 -24.08
C ASP A 160 41.25 30.67 -23.67
N PRO A 161 40.92 30.93 -22.40
CA PRO A 161 39.53 30.90 -21.94
C PRO A 161 38.62 31.91 -22.65
N SER A 162 39.20 32.90 -23.35
CA SER A 162 38.46 33.89 -24.13
C SER A 162 38.17 33.47 -25.59
N ALA A 163 38.83 32.43 -26.10
CA ALA A 163 38.64 31.95 -27.46
C ALA A 163 37.23 31.34 -27.64
N PRO A 164 36.51 31.58 -28.74
CA PRO A 164 35.18 31.00 -28.93
C PRO A 164 35.21 29.50 -29.27
N VAL A 165 36.34 28.99 -29.78
CA VAL A 165 36.54 27.62 -30.24
C VAL A 165 37.66 26.98 -29.41
N PRO A 166 37.46 25.76 -28.87
CA PRO A 166 38.51 25.04 -28.14
C PRO A 166 39.70 24.73 -29.05
N GLN A 167 40.91 24.75 -28.48
CA GLN A 167 42.14 24.45 -29.22
C GLN A 167 42.23 22.97 -29.61
N LEU A 168 41.72 22.07 -28.76
CA LEU A 168 41.78 20.62 -28.97
C LEU A 168 40.45 19.97 -28.59
N VAL A 169 39.94 19.11 -29.48
CA VAL A 169 38.73 18.31 -29.27
C VAL A 169 39.03 16.87 -29.65
N LEU A 170 39.18 16.00 -28.65
CA LEU A 170 39.44 14.59 -28.87
C LEU A 170 38.23 13.75 -28.51
N ARG A 171 37.89 12.80 -29.39
CA ARG A 171 36.80 11.84 -29.20
C ARG A 171 37.34 10.42 -29.24
N ALA A 172 37.00 9.61 -28.23
CA ALA A 172 37.12 8.16 -28.28
C ALA A 172 35.72 7.55 -28.35
N THR A 173 35.50 6.65 -29.30
CA THR A 173 34.23 5.93 -29.45
C THR A 173 34.44 4.43 -29.49
N ARG A 174 33.49 3.68 -28.91
CA ARG A 174 33.47 2.22 -28.98
C ARG A 174 32.65 1.78 -30.19
N ASN A 175 33.28 1.16 -31.19
CA ASN A 175 32.56 0.75 -32.40
C ASN A 175 31.51 -0.35 -32.07
N PRO A 176 30.20 -0.13 -32.32
CA PRO A 176 29.16 -1.14 -32.11
C PRO A 176 29.24 -2.34 -33.05
N THR A 177 29.79 -2.18 -34.25
CA THR A 177 29.63 -3.14 -35.36
C THR A 177 30.77 -4.17 -35.46
N ALA A 178 31.88 -3.94 -34.74
CA ALA A 178 33.03 -4.82 -34.78
C ALA A 178 32.88 -6.00 -33.80
N LYS A 179 33.14 -7.23 -34.27
CA LYS A 179 33.15 -8.46 -33.44
C LYS A 179 34.19 -8.42 -32.30
N VAL A 180 35.15 -7.51 -32.39
CA VAL A 180 36.14 -7.18 -31.37
C VAL A 180 35.93 -5.71 -31.01
N GLN A 181 35.94 -5.36 -29.72
CA GLN A 181 35.77 -3.98 -29.26
C GLN A 181 36.94 -3.11 -29.74
N THR A 182 36.81 -2.51 -30.93
CA THR A 182 37.77 -1.55 -31.46
C THR A 182 37.39 -0.15 -30.99
N ILE A 183 38.32 0.51 -30.30
CA ILE A 183 38.18 1.92 -29.91
C ILE A 183 38.74 2.77 -31.05
N VAL A 184 37.92 3.70 -31.54
CA VAL A 184 38.30 4.66 -32.57
C VAL A 184 38.60 5.99 -31.89
N LEU A 185 39.79 6.52 -32.15
CA LEU A 185 40.25 7.82 -31.66
C LEU A 185 40.18 8.82 -32.81
N GLN A 186 39.58 9.98 -32.58
CA GLN A 186 39.37 11.03 -33.57
C GLN A 186 39.73 12.39 -32.99
N ASP A 187 40.37 13.22 -33.81
CA ASP A 187 40.56 14.65 -33.55
C ASP A 187 39.47 15.42 -34.32
N LEU A 188 38.61 16.10 -33.58
CA LEU A 188 37.48 16.88 -34.08
C LEU A 188 37.71 18.38 -33.98
N SER A 189 38.93 18.82 -33.65
CA SER A 189 39.24 20.25 -33.43
C SER A 189 38.89 21.12 -34.63
N LYS A 190 39.08 20.59 -35.86
CA LYS A 190 38.74 21.27 -37.13
C LYS A 190 37.25 21.18 -37.51
N ALA A 191 36.49 20.29 -36.87
CA ALA A 191 35.09 20.02 -37.17
C ALA A 191 34.15 20.57 -36.08
N TRP A 192 34.65 21.42 -35.17
CA TRP A 192 33.92 21.97 -34.03
C TRP A 192 32.58 22.60 -34.45
N ASP A 193 32.58 23.45 -35.48
CA ASP A 193 31.36 24.14 -35.93
C ASP A 193 30.27 23.17 -36.42
N GLY A 194 30.65 21.98 -36.91
CA GLY A 194 29.72 20.94 -37.35
C GLY A 194 29.15 20.06 -36.23
N LEU A 195 29.67 20.17 -35.00
CA LEU A 195 29.21 19.40 -33.84
C LEU A 195 27.98 20.00 -33.14
N HIS A 196 27.49 21.15 -33.61
CA HIS A 196 26.40 21.91 -32.98
C HIS A 196 25.11 21.89 -33.82
N PRO A 197 24.44 20.72 -33.94
CA PRO A 197 23.15 20.67 -34.63
C PRO A 197 22.10 21.50 -33.87
N PRO A 198 21.15 22.14 -34.58
CA PRO A 198 20.02 22.82 -33.93
C PRO A 198 19.16 21.83 -33.15
N ALA A 199 18.40 22.31 -32.15
CA ALA A 199 17.42 21.53 -31.40
C ALA A 199 16.43 20.83 -32.37
N PRO A 200 16.03 19.56 -32.12
CA PRO A 200 16.02 18.85 -30.84
C PRO A 200 17.25 17.96 -30.59
N ALA A 201 18.37 18.16 -31.28
CA ALA A 201 19.60 17.44 -30.98
C ALA A 201 20.25 17.98 -29.68
N PRO A 202 21.08 17.17 -28.99
CA PRO A 202 21.84 17.64 -27.82
C PRO A 202 22.74 18.80 -28.22
N ASP A 203 22.54 19.97 -27.61
CA ASP A 203 23.31 21.17 -27.91
C ASP A 203 24.52 21.31 -26.97
N ASP A 204 25.42 22.26 -27.26
CA ASP A 204 26.58 22.54 -26.41
C ASP A 204 26.28 23.53 -25.27
N SER A 205 25.02 23.57 -24.82
CA SER A 205 24.62 24.34 -23.64
C SER A 205 25.43 23.91 -22.41
N TRP A 206 25.75 22.62 -22.28
CA TRP A 206 26.62 22.09 -21.24
C TRP A 206 27.99 22.79 -21.26
N PHE A 207 28.70 22.82 -22.39
CA PHE A 207 30.04 23.41 -22.52
C PHE A 207 30.01 24.91 -22.24
N ARG A 208 29.05 25.63 -22.83
CA ARG A 208 28.86 27.06 -22.58
C ARG A 208 28.54 27.35 -21.12
N SER A 209 27.75 26.51 -20.45
CA SER A 209 27.39 26.69 -19.04
C SER A 209 28.58 26.55 -18.09
N PHE A 210 29.56 25.70 -18.44
CA PHE A 210 30.80 25.54 -17.68
C PHE A 210 31.79 26.65 -17.95
N LYS A 211 31.90 27.08 -19.21
CA LYS A 211 32.81 28.13 -19.65
C LYS A 211 32.37 29.53 -19.20
N PHE A 212 31.07 29.83 -19.33
CA PHE A 212 30.46 31.11 -18.98
C PHE A 212 29.33 30.91 -17.94
N PRO A 213 29.67 30.60 -16.68
CA PRO A 213 28.68 30.42 -15.64
C PRO A 213 27.93 31.74 -15.38
N GLY A 214 26.60 31.69 -15.34
CA GLY A 214 25.75 32.87 -15.10
C GLY A 214 26.01 33.53 -13.73
N SER A 215 25.76 34.83 -13.63
CA SER A 215 26.15 35.70 -12.49
C SER A 215 25.57 35.32 -11.11
N ASN A 216 24.67 34.35 -11.02
CA ASN A 216 23.95 33.96 -9.80
C ASN A 216 24.34 32.59 -9.23
N GLN A 217 25.31 31.88 -9.81
CA GLN A 217 25.86 30.69 -9.17
C GLN A 217 27.15 31.05 -8.43
N PRO A 218 27.14 31.16 -7.09
CA PRO A 218 28.37 31.11 -6.33
C PRO A 218 28.93 29.71 -6.54
N MET A 219 29.88 29.66 -7.45
CA MET A 219 30.87 28.61 -7.55
C MET A 219 31.34 28.35 -6.10
N ALA A 220 30.99 27.19 -5.52
CA ALA A 220 31.24 26.88 -4.12
C ALA A 220 32.70 26.42 -3.96
N TRP A 221 33.63 27.38 -3.86
CA TRP A 221 35.05 27.07 -3.68
C TRP A 221 35.41 27.33 -2.22
N GLY A 222 35.64 26.25 -1.48
CA GLY A 222 36.18 26.30 -0.13
C GLY A 222 37.60 26.87 -0.15
N ARG A 223 37.84 27.91 0.65
CA ARG A 223 39.14 28.56 0.77
C ARG A 223 40.09 27.62 1.51
N GLY A 224 40.97 26.92 0.80
CA GLY A 224 42.10 26.17 1.39
C GLY A 224 42.16 24.66 1.14
N ASP A 225 41.20 24.07 0.41
CA ASP A 225 41.27 22.65 0.03
C ASP A 225 41.86 22.51 -1.38
N SER A 226 42.70 21.47 -1.58
CA SER A 226 43.16 21.03 -2.90
C SER A 226 41.98 20.98 -3.90
N TYR A 227 42.18 21.46 -5.13
CA TYR A 227 41.17 21.60 -6.20
C TYR A 227 40.62 20.26 -6.71
N VAL A 228 39.95 19.53 -5.83
CA VAL A 228 39.43 18.19 -6.04
C VAL A 228 37.92 18.28 -6.22
N THR A 229 37.48 18.14 -7.46
CA THR A 229 36.09 17.97 -7.85
C THR A 229 35.60 16.62 -7.30
N ASN A 230 34.57 16.66 -6.45
CA ASN A 230 33.85 15.45 -6.04
C ASN A 230 32.83 15.05 -7.12
N ARG A 231 32.29 13.82 -7.05
CA ARG A 231 31.22 13.31 -7.93
C ARG A 231 30.01 14.25 -8.05
N SER A 232 29.74 15.04 -7.00
CA SER A 232 28.66 16.04 -6.97
C SER A 232 28.90 17.25 -7.90
N GLY A 233 30.13 17.43 -8.38
CA GLY A 233 30.50 18.46 -9.37
C GLY A 233 30.31 18.01 -10.81
N VAL A 234 29.96 16.74 -11.06
CA VAL A 234 29.60 16.25 -12.39
C VAL A 234 28.15 16.63 -12.68
N ARG A 235 27.90 17.25 -13.84
CA ARG A 235 26.56 17.59 -14.31
C ARG A 235 26.13 16.59 -15.38
N TRP A 236 24.83 16.36 -15.47
CA TRP A 236 24.20 15.58 -16.53
C TRP A 236 23.32 16.50 -17.36
N ASP A 237 23.09 16.10 -18.61
CA ASP A 237 22.23 16.84 -19.51
C ASP A 237 20.75 16.66 -19.14
N SER A 238 19.91 17.59 -19.59
CA SER A 238 18.49 17.71 -19.21
C SER A 238 17.60 16.61 -19.77
N ALA A 239 18.04 15.91 -20.82
CA ALA A 239 17.34 14.77 -21.39
C ALA A 239 18.33 13.76 -21.98
N PRO A 240 17.99 12.46 -21.95
CA PRO A 240 18.71 11.47 -22.74
C PRO A 240 18.39 11.63 -24.23
N PHE A 241 19.28 11.12 -25.06
CA PHE A 241 19.18 11.26 -26.51
C PHE A 241 19.45 9.94 -27.24
N LEU A 242 18.91 9.83 -28.44
CA LEU A 242 19.13 8.75 -29.38
C LEU A 242 20.07 9.24 -30.47
N ASP A 243 21.13 8.47 -30.71
CA ASP A 243 22.19 8.86 -31.63
C ASP A 243 21.82 8.57 -33.10
N CYS A 244 22.35 9.37 -34.01
CA CYS A 244 22.16 9.21 -35.45
C CYS A 244 23.52 9.04 -36.14
N GLU A 245 23.81 7.85 -36.66
CA GLU A 245 25.04 7.53 -37.39
C GLU A 245 24.70 7.13 -38.82
N ASP A 246 25.40 7.72 -39.79
CA ASP A 246 25.25 7.46 -41.23
C ASP A 246 23.79 7.53 -41.76
N GLY A 247 22.98 8.42 -41.17
CA GLY A 247 21.59 8.62 -41.53
C GLY A 247 20.60 7.63 -40.91
N SER A 248 21.04 6.82 -39.95
CA SER A 248 20.22 5.82 -39.25
C SER A 248 20.36 5.91 -37.73
N PHE A 249 19.27 5.63 -37.01
CA PHE A 249 19.30 5.67 -35.54
C PHE A 249 20.07 4.50 -34.96
N VAL A 250 20.98 4.79 -34.03
CA VAL A 250 21.69 3.75 -33.28
C VAL A 250 20.82 3.31 -32.10
N PRO A 251 20.51 2.01 -31.95
CA PRO A 251 19.66 1.54 -30.87
C PRO A 251 20.37 1.68 -29.52
N GLY A 252 19.78 2.48 -28.62
CA GLY A 252 20.23 2.65 -27.24
C GLY A 252 20.20 4.11 -26.82
N TRP A 253 19.40 4.39 -25.79
CA TRP A 253 19.35 5.73 -25.20
C TRP A 253 20.66 6.07 -24.48
N MET A 254 21.16 7.26 -24.75
CA MET A 254 22.42 7.77 -24.22
C MET A 254 22.18 8.95 -23.28
N LEU A 255 22.97 9.05 -22.22
CA LEU A 255 22.99 10.21 -21.34
C LEU A 255 24.37 10.85 -21.36
N THR A 256 24.40 12.17 -21.50
CA THR A 256 25.63 12.96 -21.41
C THR A 256 25.95 13.31 -19.97
N LEU A 257 27.14 12.93 -19.50
CA LEU A 257 27.73 13.34 -18.22
C LEU A 257 28.95 14.22 -18.50
N SER A 258 29.09 15.34 -17.79
CA SER A 258 30.17 16.30 -18.06
C SER A 258 30.67 17.00 -16.80
N THR A 259 31.96 17.35 -16.81
CA THR A 259 32.60 18.10 -15.72
C THR A 259 33.75 18.96 -16.27
N SER A 260 33.93 20.14 -15.69
CA SER A 260 35.01 21.06 -16.06
C SER A 260 36.30 20.77 -15.30
N PHE A 261 37.42 21.15 -15.89
CA PHE A 261 38.72 21.18 -15.24
C PHE A 261 39.38 22.54 -15.41
N TYR A 262 40.29 22.86 -14.49
CA TYR A 262 40.83 24.20 -14.30
C TYR A 262 42.36 24.13 -14.11
N GLY A 263 43.05 25.11 -14.69
CA GLY A 263 44.45 25.42 -14.40
C GLY A 263 44.58 26.54 -13.36
N LEU A 264 45.81 26.93 -13.04
CA LEU A 264 46.09 28.08 -12.17
C LEU A 264 46.70 29.22 -12.96
N LYS A 265 46.20 30.43 -12.71
CA LYS A 265 46.89 31.65 -13.10
C LYS A 265 48.10 31.94 -12.19
N PRO A 266 49.01 32.83 -12.60
CA PRO A 266 50.12 33.28 -11.75
C PRO A 266 49.67 33.90 -10.41
N ASP A 267 48.42 34.37 -10.32
CA ASP A 267 47.80 34.92 -9.11
C ASP A 267 47.11 33.86 -8.22
N LEU A 268 47.30 32.57 -8.53
CA LEU A 268 46.69 31.41 -7.87
C LEU A 268 45.16 31.33 -8.00
N THR A 269 44.56 32.07 -8.93
CA THR A 269 43.13 31.93 -9.24
C THR A 269 42.89 30.83 -10.27
N PRO A 270 41.79 30.05 -10.15
CA PRO A 270 41.48 29.00 -11.10
C PRO A 270 41.08 29.61 -12.45
N GLU A 271 41.60 29.03 -13.51
CA GLU A 271 41.29 29.39 -14.89
C GLU A 271 40.68 28.19 -15.60
N PHE A 272 39.54 28.40 -16.26
CA PHE A 272 38.88 27.35 -17.02
C PHE A 272 39.79 26.89 -18.18
N ARG A 273 40.02 25.58 -18.28
CA ARG A 273 40.87 24.98 -19.34
C ARG A 273 40.13 24.00 -20.23
N GLY A 274 38.92 23.60 -19.88
CA GLY A 274 38.17 22.70 -20.72
C GLY A 274 37.13 21.88 -19.96
N VAL A 275 36.49 20.97 -20.70
CA VAL A 275 35.45 20.09 -20.18
C VAL A 275 35.69 18.68 -20.66
N ILE A 276 35.47 17.73 -19.74
CA ILE A 276 35.44 16.31 -20.06
C ILE A 276 33.99 15.88 -20.09
N ARG A 277 33.61 15.18 -21.15
CA ARG A 277 32.26 14.65 -21.38
C ARG A 277 32.35 13.16 -21.65
N VAL A 278 31.40 12.39 -21.12
CA VAL A 278 31.16 11.00 -21.51
C VAL A 278 29.69 10.80 -21.83
N ASP A 279 29.42 10.05 -22.88
CA ASP A 279 28.07 9.58 -23.19
C ASP A 279 27.95 8.13 -22.71
N VAL A 280 27.02 7.89 -21.78
CA VAL A 280 26.76 6.58 -21.18
C VAL A 280 25.48 5.97 -21.74
N ASN A 281 25.50 4.68 -22.04
CA ASN A 281 24.31 3.94 -22.45
C ASN A 281 23.44 3.67 -21.22
N ILE A 282 22.21 4.18 -21.24
CA ILE A 282 21.23 4.02 -20.15
C ILE A 282 20.14 3.01 -20.49
N GLN A 283 20.18 2.38 -21.68
CA GLN A 283 19.11 1.50 -22.17
C GLN A 283 18.72 0.37 -21.22
N ASP A 284 19.65 -0.13 -20.42
CA ASP A 284 19.45 -1.25 -19.49
C ASP A 284 19.06 -0.80 -18.07
N ILE A 285 18.92 0.51 -17.83
CA ILE A 285 18.55 1.07 -16.53
C ILE A 285 17.03 1.26 -16.47
N ASP A 286 16.37 0.63 -15.50
CA ASP A 286 14.92 0.72 -15.34
C ASP A 286 14.45 2.13 -14.97
N LEU A 287 13.33 2.51 -15.58
CA LEU A 287 12.61 3.75 -15.31
C LEU A 287 11.35 3.47 -14.46
N ASP A 288 11.25 4.15 -13.32
CA ASP A 288 10.10 4.00 -12.41
C ASP A 288 9.13 5.19 -12.54
N GLN A 289 8.07 5.00 -13.33
CA GLN A 289 7.00 5.99 -13.49
C GLN A 289 6.01 6.04 -12.31
N CYS A 290 6.05 5.05 -11.41
CA CYS A 290 5.25 5.02 -10.19
C CYS A 290 5.92 5.79 -9.03
N ALA A 291 7.20 6.16 -9.18
CA ALA A 291 7.92 6.94 -8.19
C ALA A 291 7.26 8.32 -7.97
N THR A 292 7.35 8.82 -6.74
CA THR A 292 6.88 10.15 -6.36
C THR A 292 8.07 11.11 -6.24
N GLY A 293 7.91 12.36 -6.71
CA GLY A 293 8.90 13.42 -6.62
C GLY A 293 9.28 14.02 -7.96
N ASP A 294 10.34 14.84 -7.98
CA ASP A 294 10.80 15.59 -9.16
C ASP A 294 11.82 14.77 -9.99
N GLY A 295 11.69 13.45 -10.00
CA GLY A 295 12.55 12.57 -10.79
C GLY A 295 12.13 12.56 -12.27
N TRP A 296 13.04 12.21 -13.17
CA TRP A 296 12.67 11.97 -14.58
C TRP A 296 11.53 10.96 -14.70
N PHE A 297 10.48 11.36 -15.41
CA PHE A 297 9.24 10.61 -15.63
C PHE A 297 8.53 10.11 -14.36
N ALA A 298 8.90 10.60 -13.17
CA ALA A 298 8.19 10.29 -11.95
C ALA A 298 6.74 10.78 -12.04
N ASP A 299 5.81 10.00 -11.50
CA ASP A 299 4.38 10.35 -11.43
C ASP A 299 3.69 10.56 -12.81
N THR A 300 4.27 10.01 -13.88
CA THR A 300 3.73 10.07 -15.26
C THR A 300 2.82 8.89 -15.62
N HIS A 301 2.54 8.00 -14.68
CA HIS A 301 1.67 6.84 -14.90
C HIS A 301 0.20 7.25 -15.14
N GLU A 302 -0.54 6.43 -15.89
CA GLU A 302 -1.95 6.68 -16.23
C GLU A 302 -2.96 6.05 -15.24
N CYS A 303 -2.48 5.33 -14.21
CA CYS A 303 -3.37 4.72 -13.20
C CYS A 303 -4.25 5.76 -12.47
N ASN A 304 -5.53 5.44 -12.27
CA ASN A 304 -6.45 6.32 -11.54
C ASN A 304 -6.07 6.41 -10.05
N ARG A 305 -5.63 7.59 -9.60
CA ARG A 305 -5.13 7.82 -8.23
C ARG A 305 -6.17 7.58 -7.14
N THR A 306 -7.46 7.60 -7.45
CA THR A 306 -8.52 7.38 -6.45
C THR A 306 -8.80 5.90 -6.20
N THR A 307 -8.83 5.09 -7.25
CA THR A 307 -9.25 3.68 -7.20
C THR A 307 -8.11 2.69 -7.38
N MET A 308 -6.96 3.12 -7.90
CA MET A 308 -5.83 2.29 -8.29
C MET A 308 -4.53 2.71 -7.60
N GLU A 309 -3.58 1.78 -7.59
CA GLU A 309 -2.21 1.89 -7.13
C GLU A 309 -1.26 1.46 -8.27
N CYS A 310 -0.19 2.22 -8.48
CA CYS A 310 0.81 1.97 -9.53
C CYS A 310 1.91 1.05 -9.01
N VAL A 311 2.29 0.03 -9.78
CA VAL A 311 3.37 -0.90 -9.47
C VAL A 311 4.35 -0.96 -10.65
N PRO A 312 5.64 -0.62 -10.50
CA PRO A 312 6.60 -0.65 -11.60
C PRO A 312 7.05 -2.09 -11.93
N ILE A 313 7.37 -2.33 -13.21
CA ILE A 313 7.88 -3.63 -13.69
C ILE A 313 9.41 -3.56 -13.79
N PRO A 314 10.17 -4.28 -12.94
CA PRO A 314 11.62 -4.27 -12.98
C PRO A 314 12.19 -5.08 -14.16
N GLY A 315 13.42 -4.76 -14.57
CA GLY A 315 14.20 -5.48 -15.58
C GLY A 315 13.77 -5.24 -17.03
N ARG A 316 13.14 -4.10 -17.32
CA ARG A 316 12.66 -3.73 -18.67
C ARG A 316 13.53 -2.66 -19.33
N GLY A 317 14.50 -2.11 -18.61
CA GLY A 317 15.41 -1.07 -19.07
C GLY A 317 14.73 0.29 -19.20
N PHE A 318 15.36 1.18 -19.95
CA PHE A 318 14.89 2.55 -20.16
C PHE A 318 13.75 2.58 -21.17
N ARG A 319 12.54 2.28 -20.68
CA ARG A 319 11.30 2.26 -21.46
C ARG A 319 10.16 2.87 -20.65
N LEU A 320 9.28 3.59 -21.33
CA LEU A 320 8.01 4.05 -20.77
C LEU A 320 6.95 2.94 -20.86
N GLY A 321 5.88 3.09 -20.08
CA GLY A 321 4.77 2.14 -20.00
C GLY A 321 5.08 0.87 -19.20
N GLN A 322 6.20 0.81 -18.47
CA GLN A 322 6.62 -0.39 -17.73
C GLN A 322 6.05 -0.40 -16.31
N TYR A 323 4.73 -0.33 -16.19
CA TYR A 323 4.02 -0.39 -14.92
C TYR A 323 2.68 -1.10 -15.05
N CYS A 324 2.17 -1.60 -13.91
CA CYS A 324 0.84 -2.17 -13.81
C CYS A 324 0.00 -1.39 -12.80
N CYS A 325 -1.28 -1.26 -13.10
CA CYS A 325 -2.25 -0.66 -12.20
C CYS A 325 -2.96 -1.78 -11.43
N ARG A 326 -2.98 -1.67 -10.10
CA ARG A 326 -3.69 -2.58 -9.19
C ARG A 326 -4.82 -1.83 -8.50
N CYS A 327 -5.97 -2.47 -8.27
CA CYS A 327 -7.02 -1.85 -7.48
C CYS A 327 -6.57 -1.65 -6.02
N LYS A 328 -6.88 -0.48 -5.46
CA LYS A 328 -6.63 -0.17 -4.04
C LYS A 328 -7.50 -1.03 -3.12
N ASP A 329 -7.07 -1.16 -1.86
CA ASP A 329 -7.90 -1.74 -0.81
C ASP A 329 -9.29 -1.09 -0.77
N GLY A 330 -10.33 -1.92 -0.67
CA GLY A 330 -11.72 -1.49 -0.78
C GLY A 330 -12.25 -1.39 -2.21
N TYR A 331 -11.44 -1.74 -3.22
CA TYR A 331 -11.85 -1.90 -4.61
C TYR A 331 -11.47 -3.28 -5.16
N TYR A 332 -12.18 -3.75 -6.18
CA TYR A 332 -11.92 -5.01 -6.86
C TYR A 332 -12.04 -4.87 -8.38
N ASN A 333 -11.36 -5.74 -9.13
CA ASN A 333 -11.47 -5.82 -10.58
C ASN A 333 -12.36 -7.01 -10.96
N PRO A 334 -13.53 -6.81 -11.59
CA PRO A 334 -14.44 -7.90 -11.97
C PRO A 334 -13.91 -8.77 -13.13
N GLU A 335 -12.93 -8.28 -13.90
CA GLU A 335 -12.37 -9.01 -15.05
C GLU A 335 -11.35 -10.08 -14.63
N LEU A 336 -10.87 -10.03 -13.39
CA LEU A 336 -10.04 -11.08 -12.80
C LEU A 336 -10.95 -12.23 -12.35
N VAL A 337 -11.35 -13.05 -13.32
CA VAL A 337 -11.92 -14.37 -13.02
C VAL A 337 -10.81 -15.15 -12.29
N PRO A 338 -11.09 -15.80 -11.14
CA PRO A 338 -10.15 -16.75 -10.59
C PRO A 338 -10.00 -17.87 -11.61
N GLU A 339 -8.92 -17.85 -12.39
CA GLU A 339 -8.46 -19.08 -13.04
C GLU A 339 -8.15 -20.06 -11.92
N ASP A 340 -9.02 -21.07 -11.80
CA ASP A 340 -8.68 -22.32 -11.16
C ASP A 340 -7.27 -22.70 -11.61
N ALA A 341 -6.41 -23.06 -10.65
CA ALA A 341 -5.04 -23.48 -10.87
C ALA A 341 -4.96 -24.51 -12.02
N GLY A 342 -4.71 -23.99 -13.21
CA GLY A 342 -4.82 -24.66 -14.49
C GLY A 342 -3.58 -24.32 -15.28
N GLU A 343 -2.60 -25.18 -15.12
CA GLU A 343 -1.32 -25.21 -15.79
C GLU A 343 -1.46 -25.01 -17.32
N GLN A 344 -1.00 -23.86 -17.85
CA GLN A 344 -0.19 -23.71 -19.08
C GLN A 344 -0.34 -22.31 -19.74
N THR A 345 0.52 -21.37 -19.35
CA THR A 345 1.36 -20.61 -20.29
C THR A 345 2.49 -19.94 -19.52
N ALA A 346 3.56 -20.70 -19.29
CA ALA A 346 4.83 -20.15 -18.88
C ALA A 346 5.39 -19.28 -20.02
N ARG A 347 5.26 -17.96 -19.92
CA ARG A 347 6.20 -16.96 -20.46
C ARG A 347 6.04 -15.64 -19.69
N GLN A 348 7.17 -15.21 -19.12
CA GLN A 348 7.39 -13.95 -18.39
C GLN A 348 6.84 -13.85 -16.95
N GLY A 349 7.62 -14.40 -16.01
CA GLY A 349 8.11 -13.74 -14.79
C GLY A 349 7.14 -12.99 -13.86
N VAL A 350 6.95 -13.53 -12.66
CA VAL A 350 6.67 -12.80 -11.40
C VAL A 350 5.55 -11.75 -11.48
N HIS A 351 4.39 -12.12 -12.02
CA HIS A 351 3.14 -11.36 -11.88
C HIS A 351 2.26 -11.99 -10.79
N ASP A 352 2.75 -11.94 -9.55
CA ASP A 352 1.90 -12.18 -8.38
C ASP A 352 1.20 -10.87 -7.99
N ALA A 353 -0.13 -10.94 -7.85
CA ALA A 353 -1.06 -9.91 -7.35
C ALA A 353 -1.82 -9.06 -8.39
N GLY A 354 -2.69 -9.68 -9.20
CA GLY A 354 -4.00 -9.13 -9.59
C GLY A 354 -4.04 -7.71 -10.17
N GLY A 355 -3.00 -7.28 -10.87
CA GLY A 355 -2.92 -5.99 -11.56
C GLY A 355 -2.89 -6.19 -13.07
N THR A 356 -3.45 -5.24 -13.81
CA THR A 356 -3.37 -5.19 -15.28
C THR A 356 -2.27 -4.21 -15.68
N CYS A 357 -1.46 -4.57 -16.67
CA CYS A 357 -0.30 -3.80 -17.07
C CYS A 357 -0.59 -2.91 -18.29
N TYR A 358 0.02 -1.73 -18.32
CA TYR A 358 -0.13 -0.79 -19.44
C TYR A 358 0.23 -1.47 -20.78
N PRO A 359 -0.53 -1.22 -21.87
CA PRO A 359 -1.55 -0.18 -22.06
C PRO A 359 -2.97 -0.57 -21.61
N ASP A 360 -3.17 -1.73 -20.99
CA ASP A 360 -4.48 -2.15 -20.51
C ASP A 360 -4.69 -1.71 -19.05
N MET A 361 -5.87 -1.15 -18.76
CA MET A 361 -6.21 -0.62 -17.43
C MET A 361 -7.34 -1.42 -16.82
N PRO A 362 -7.24 -1.84 -15.54
CA PRO A 362 -8.31 -2.56 -14.89
C PRO A 362 -9.49 -1.62 -14.56
N ILE A 363 -10.70 -2.16 -14.48
CA ILE A 363 -11.86 -1.44 -13.96
C ILE A 363 -11.98 -1.73 -12.47
N CYS A 364 -11.76 -0.73 -11.61
CA CYS A 364 -11.84 -0.90 -10.15
C CYS A 364 -13.19 -0.45 -9.59
N LEU A 365 -14.00 -1.40 -9.12
CA LEU A 365 -15.30 -1.17 -8.49
C LEU A 365 -15.18 -1.20 -6.96
N PRO A 366 -15.97 -0.40 -6.22
CA PRO A 366 -15.91 -0.40 -4.76
C PRO A 366 -16.47 -1.71 -4.18
N CYS A 367 -15.79 -2.19 -3.14
CA CYS A 367 -16.25 -3.30 -2.31
C CYS A 367 -17.49 -2.92 -1.50
N TRP A 368 -18.18 -3.94 -0.98
CA TRP A 368 -19.29 -3.73 -0.07
C TRP A 368 -18.84 -2.94 1.18
N PRO A 369 -19.63 -1.96 1.68
CA PRO A 369 -19.20 -1.07 2.76
C PRO A 369 -18.67 -1.79 4.01
N GLY A 370 -17.43 -1.51 4.39
CA GLY A 370 -16.79 -2.11 5.57
C GLY A 370 -16.01 -3.39 5.30
N CYS A 371 -15.91 -3.83 4.04
CA CYS A 371 -14.96 -4.86 3.61
C CYS A 371 -13.62 -4.22 3.22
N ARG A 372 -12.50 -4.82 3.63
CA ARG A 372 -11.14 -4.32 3.31
C ARG A 372 -10.66 -4.78 1.94
N SER A 373 -10.96 -6.02 1.58
CA SER A 373 -10.65 -6.62 0.28
C SER A 373 -11.83 -7.52 -0.09
N CYS A 374 -12.21 -7.51 -1.36
CA CYS A 374 -13.29 -8.31 -1.89
C CYS A 374 -12.93 -8.79 -3.29
N GLN A 375 -13.47 -9.94 -3.68
CA GLN A 375 -13.39 -10.44 -5.04
C GLN A 375 -14.58 -10.00 -5.89
N ASP A 376 -15.74 -9.83 -5.24
CA ASP A 376 -16.99 -9.42 -5.85
C ASP A 376 -17.72 -8.38 -4.97
N ALA A 377 -18.82 -7.83 -5.49
CA ALA A 377 -19.76 -7.00 -4.73
C ALA A 377 -20.54 -7.75 -3.62
N SER A 378 -20.17 -9.00 -3.31
CA SER A 378 -20.80 -9.80 -2.27
C SER A 378 -20.48 -9.26 -0.87
N PRO A 379 -21.42 -9.36 0.10
CA PRO A 379 -21.19 -8.85 1.44
C PRO A 379 -20.17 -9.73 2.18
N CYS A 380 -19.14 -9.13 2.78
CA CYS A 380 -18.16 -9.86 3.58
C CYS A 380 -18.69 -10.39 4.92
N TRP A 381 -19.85 -9.90 5.36
CA TRP A 381 -20.51 -10.31 6.61
C TRP A 381 -21.87 -10.94 6.33
N VAL A 382 -22.20 -12.00 7.07
CA VAL A 382 -23.50 -12.67 6.97
C VAL A 382 -24.62 -11.68 7.26
N GLN A 383 -25.58 -11.57 6.34
CA GLN A 383 -26.79 -10.78 6.58
C GLN A 383 -27.71 -11.53 7.55
N GLU A 384 -27.93 -10.95 8.73
CA GLU A 384 -28.81 -11.52 9.73
C GLU A 384 -30.29 -11.32 9.34
N HIS A 385 -31.10 -12.38 9.44
CA HIS A 385 -32.55 -12.31 9.24
C HIS A 385 -33.21 -11.62 10.46
N GLY A 386 -33.33 -10.29 10.40
CA GLY A 386 -33.84 -9.48 11.51
C GLY A 386 -35.25 -9.86 12.02
N LEU A 387 -36.12 -10.35 11.13
CA LEU A 387 -37.49 -10.75 11.47
C LEU A 387 -37.54 -11.95 12.43
N LEU A 388 -36.73 -12.98 12.18
CA LEU A 388 -36.68 -14.18 13.04
C LEU A 388 -36.16 -13.81 14.44
N ARG A 389 -35.10 -13.00 14.50
CA ARG A 389 -34.50 -12.53 15.76
C ARG A 389 -35.48 -11.68 16.56
N ALA A 390 -36.22 -10.78 15.90
CA ALA A 390 -37.24 -9.95 16.54
C ALA A 390 -38.39 -10.80 17.11
N ALA A 391 -38.85 -11.82 16.38
CA ALA A 391 -39.91 -12.71 16.85
C ALA A 391 -39.50 -13.50 18.12
N VAL A 392 -38.30 -14.06 18.13
CA VAL A 392 -37.75 -14.79 19.30
C VAL A 392 -37.59 -13.83 20.50
N LEU A 393 -37.06 -12.62 20.27
CA LEU A 393 -36.90 -11.61 21.32
C LEU A 393 -38.22 -11.15 21.92
N ALA A 394 -39.25 -10.94 21.08
CA ALA A 394 -40.57 -10.53 21.53
C ALA A 394 -41.19 -11.60 22.43
N LEU A 395 -41.15 -12.86 21.99
CA LEU A 395 -41.64 -14.00 22.77
C LEU A 395 -40.91 -14.12 24.11
N GLN A 396 -39.58 -14.00 24.10
CA GLN A 396 -38.76 -14.04 25.31
C GLN A 396 -39.09 -12.89 26.27
N GLY A 397 -39.31 -11.68 25.74
CA GLY A 397 -39.70 -10.49 26.51
C GLY A 397 -41.03 -10.66 27.23
N VAL A 398 -42.02 -11.30 26.59
CA VAL A 398 -43.31 -11.61 27.21
C VAL A 398 -43.14 -12.54 28.41
N PHE A 399 -42.37 -13.63 28.28
CA PHE A 399 -42.12 -14.53 29.41
C PHE A 399 -41.37 -13.85 30.56
N MET A 400 -40.37 -13.01 30.25
CA MET A 400 -39.67 -12.21 31.25
C MET A 400 -40.60 -11.26 32.01
N LEU A 401 -41.52 -10.58 31.29
CA LEU A 401 -42.51 -9.71 31.88
C LEU A 401 -43.47 -10.48 32.80
N LEU A 402 -43.94 -11.65 32.37
CA LEU A 402 -44.82 -12.50 33.17
C LEU A 402 -44.13 -12.95 34.47
N ILE A 403 -42.86 -13.38 34.41
CA ILE A 403 -42.08 -13.76 35.59
C ILE A 403 -41.89 -12.55 36.52
N PHE A 404 -41.58 -11.38 35.97
CA PHE A 404 -41.38 -10.16 36.75
C PHE A 404 -42.66 -9.72 37.48
N VAL A 405 -43.81 -9.73 36.79
CA VAL A 405 -45.11 -9.43 37.40
C VAL A 405 -45.45 -10.46 38.49
N SER A 406 -45.18 -11.74 38.23
CA SER A 406 -45.39 -12.81 39.21
C SER A 406 -44.51 -12.63 40.46
N MET A 407 -43.27 -12.17 40.28
CA MET A 407 -42.35 -11.84 41.37
C MET A 407 -42.85 -10.67 42.19
N LEU A 408 -43.32 -9.59 41.54
CA LEU A 408 -43.91 -8.45 42.23
C LEU A 408 -45.15 -8.85 43.03
N ALA A 409 -46.00 -9.72 42.47
CA ALA A 409 -47.18 -10.24 43.16
C ALA A 409 -46.78 -11.06 44.40
N ALA A 410 -45.78 -11.94 44.28
CA ALA A 410 -45.25 -12.72 45.41
C ALA A 410 -44.64 -11.83 46.50
N TYR A 411 -43.94 -10.74 46.12
CA TYR A 411 -43.35 -9.78 47.06
C TYR A 411 -44.43 -8.97 47.81
N ARG A 412 -45.53 -8.61 47.13
CA ARG A 412 -46.64 -7.84 47.72
C ARG A 412 -47.40 -8.66 48.78
N ILE A 413 -47.54 -9.97 48.58
CA ILE A 413 -48.15 -10.89 49.55
C ILE A 413 -47.06 -11.31 50.55
N ARG A 414 -46.74 -10.42 51.49
CA ARG A 414 -45.57 -10.52 52.39
C ARG A 414 -45.73 -11.57 53.50
N ALA A 415 -45.87 -12.84 53.13
CA ALA A 415 -45.87 -13.98 54.04
C ALA A 415 -44.47 -14.62 54.12
N SER A 416 -43.97 -14.89 55.33
CA SER A 416 -42.65 -15.52 55.59
C SER A 416 -42.47 -16.89 54.87
N SER A 417 -43.57 -17.52 54.45
CA SER A 417 -43.60 -18.77 53.69
C SER A 417 -43.28 -18.63 52.19
N LEU A 418 -43.33 -17.43 51.60
CA LEU A 418 -43.16 -17.19 50.16
C LEU A 418 -41.74 -16.78 49.74
N LEU A 419 -40.82 -16.63 50.69
CA LEU A 419 -39.44 -16.18 50.43
C LEU A 419 -38.66 -17.13 49.50
N LEU A 420 -38.88 -18.46 49.59
CA LEU A 420 -38.25 -19.42 48.68
C LEU A 420 -38.83 -19.33 47.26
N LEU A 421 -40.12 -19.03 47.14
CA LEU A 421 -40.77 -18.85 45.84
C LEU A 421 -40.22 -17.59 45.15
N GLU A 422 -40.11 -16.48 45.90
CA GLU A 422 -39.48 -15.24 45.42
C GLU A 422 -38.05 -15.49 44.88
N THR A 423 -37.24 -16.27 45.60
CA THR A 423 -35.88 -16.62 45.13
C THR A 423 -35.88 -17.47 43.86
N ILE A 424 -36.83 -18.41 43.71
CA ILE A 424 -36.96 -19.23 42.48
C ILE A 424 -37.36 -18.34 41.29
N LEU A 425 -38.32 -17.43 41.48
CA LEU A 425 -38.73 -16.51 40.42
C LEU A 425 -37.58 -15.57 40.01
N PHE A 426 -36.81 -15.06 40.97
CA PHE A 426 -35.61 -14.27 40.68
C PHE A 426 -34.56 -15.08 39.89
N GLY A 427 -34.28 -16.32 40.29
CA GLY A 427 -33.38 -17.20 39.56
C GLY A 427 -33.88 -17.51 38.14
N SER A 428 -35.19 -17.68 37.97
CA SER A 428 -35.79 -17.89 36.65
C SER A 428 -35.64 -16.67 35.75
N LEU A 429 -35.85 -15.45 36.27
CA LEU A 429 -35.61 -14.21 35.52
C LEU A 429 -34.16 -14.14 35.00
N LEU A 430 -33.19 -14.56 35.81
CA LEU A 430 -31.79 -14.65 35.39
C LEU A 430 -31.60 -15.70 34.29
N LEU A 431 -32.20 -16.88 34.36
CA LEU A 431 -32.06 -17.92 33.31
C LEU A 431 -32.63 -17.53 31.94
N TYR A 432 -33.60 -16.61 31.88
CA TYR A 432 -34.16 -16.12 30.62
C TYR A 432 -33.33 -14.98 30.00
N PHE A 433 -32.51 -14.27 30.79
CA PHE A 433 -31.69 -13.16 30.30
C PHE A 433 -30.57 -13.53 29.29
N PRO A 434 -29.92 -14.71 29.34
CA PRO A 434 -28.93 -15.16 28.37
C PRO A 434 -29.38 -15.12 26.90
N VAL A 435 -30.63 -15.49 26.63
CA VAL A 435 -31.22 -15.47 25.27
C VAL A 435 -31.27 -14.03 24.72
N PHE A 436 -31.53 -13.06 25.59
CA PHE A 436 -31.51 -11.64 25.25
C PHE A 436 -30.09 -11.17 24.93
N ILE A 437 -29.08 -11.60 25.71
CA ILE A 437 -27.67 -11.25 25.47
C ILE A 437 -27.18 -11.81 24.13
N LEU A 438 -27.48 -13.07 23.82
CA LEU A 438 -27.13 -13.72 22.54
C LEU A 438 -27.78 -13.01 21.34
N SER A 439 -28.88 -12.29 21.57
CA SER A 439 -29.59 -11.53 20.56
C SER A 439 -28.96 -10.16 20.24
N PHE A 440 -27.80 -9.82 20.79
CA PHE A 440 -27.02 -8.68 20.31
C PHE A 440 -25.66 -9.13 19.76
N LYS A 441 -25.01 -8.27 18.96
CA LYS A 441 -23.66 -8.52 18.45
C LYS A 441 -22.70 -8.92 19.60
N PRO A 442 -21.90 -9.98 19.43
CA PRO A 442 -21.02 -10.45 20.49
C PRO A 442 -20.02 -9.36 20.86
N SER A 443 -19.83 -9.17 22.16
CA SER A 443 -18.79 -8.30 22.71
C SER A 443 -18.14 -9.02 23.88
N THR A 444 -16.92 -8.62 24.26
CA THR A 444 -16.22 -9.24 25.40
C THR A 444 -17.08 -9.21 26.66
N PHE A 445 -17.69 -8.04 26.94
CA PHE A 445 -18.58 -7.89 28.09
C PHE A 445 -19.81 -8.79 28.00
N ARG A 446 -20.45 -8.87 26.83
CA ARG A 446 -21.65 -9.71 26.62
C ARG A 446 -21.34 -11.19 26.78
N CYS A 447 -20.22 -11.68 26.24
CA CYS A 447 -19.81 -13.08 26.39
C CYS A 447 -19.49 -13.44 27.86
N ILE A 448 -18.94 -12.51 28.63
CA ILE A 448 -18.70 -12.69 30.07
C ILE A 448 -20.03 -12.70 30.83
N LEU A 449 -20.87 -11.69 30.61
CA LEU A 449 -22.16 -11.52 31.27
C LEU A 449 -23.09 -12.72 31.02
N LEU A 450 -23.07 -13.26 29.80
CA LEU A 450 -23.83 -14.45 29.42
C LEU A 450 -23.59 -15.62 30.38
N ARG A 451 -22.31 -15.93 30.66
CA ARG A 451 -21.90 -17.04 31.52
C ARG A 451 -22.27 -16.78 32.99
N TRP A 452 -22.04 -15.56 33.47
CA TRP A 452 -22.39 -15.16 34.83
C TRP A 452 -23.88 -15.32 35.12
N VAL A 453 -24.71 -14.76 34.25
CA VAL A 453 -26.15 -14.75 34.46
C VAL A 453 -26.73 -16.16 34.34
N ARG A 454 -26.24 -16.97 33.40
CA ARG A 454 -26.65 -18.37 33.24
C ARG A 454 -26.33 -19.21 34.48
N MET A 455 -25.08 -19.17 34.97
CA MET A 455 -24.63 -20.00 36.08
C MET A 455 -25.26 -19.59 37.41
N LEU A 456 -25.39 -18.28 37.66
CA LEU A 456 -26.07 -17.79 38.86
C LEU A 456 -27.56 -18.13 38.83
N GLY A 457 -28.23 -17.96 37.70
CA GLY A 457 -29.64 -18.34 37.54
C GLY A 457 -29.86 -19.82 37.81
N PHE A 458 -29.03 -20.69 37.21
CA PHE A 458 -29.08 -22.13 37.43
C PHE A 458 -28.89 -22.50 38.90
N SER A 459 -27.85 -21.95 39.55
CA SER A 459 -27.56 -22.20 40.95
C SER A 459 -28.66 -21.71 41.89
N ILE A 460 -29.37 -20.61 41.55
CA ILE A 460 -30.48 -20.10 42.37
C ILE A 460 -31.69 -21.02 42.23
N VAL A 461 -32.12 -21.35 41.00
CA VAL A 461 -33.33 -22.16 40.78
C VAL A 461 -33.13 -23.59 41.28
N TYR A 462 -32.12 -24.29 40.78
CA TYR A 462 -31.92 -25.69 41.14
C TYR A 462 -31.32 -25.83 42.55
N GLY A 463 -30.55 -24.86 43.02
CA GLY A 463 -30.07 -24.82 44.41
C GLY A 463 -31.20 -24.65 45.42
N THR A 464 -32.18 -23.78 45.16
CA THR A 464 -33.33 -23.64 46.06
C THR A 464 -34.25 -24.86 46.04
N VAL A 465 -34.48 -25.46 44.86
CA VAL A 465 -35.28 -26.70 44.73
C VAL A 465 -34.62 -27.87 45.45
N THR A 466 -33.32 -28.08 45.28
CA THR A 466 -32.57 -29.16 45.97
C THR A 466 -32.49 -28.94 47.48
N LEU A 467 -32.29 -27.71 47.95
CA LEU A 467 -32.31 -27.39 49.39
C LEU A 467 -33.71 -27.56 50.00
N LYS A 468 -34.77 -27.22 49.26
CA LYS A 468 -36.14 -27.47 49.69
C LYS A 468 -36.42 -28.97 49.80
N MET A 469 -35.94 -29.77 48.85
CA MET A 469 -35.96 -31.24 48.91
C MET A 469 -35.20 -31.80 50.11
N TYR A 470 -33.98 -31.31 50.34
CA TYR A 470 -33.16 -31.70 51.47
C TYR A 470 -33.84 -31.40 52.82
N ARG A 471 -34.52 -30.24 52.94
CA ARG A 471 -35.32 -29.91 54.12
C ARG A 471 -36.43 -30.93 54.35
N VAL A 472 -37.17 -31.29 53.30
CA VAL A 472 -38.23 -32.31 53.40
C VAL A 472 -37.63 -33.62 53.89
N LEU A 473 -36.55 -34.11 53.26
CA LEU A 473 -35.87 -35.35 53.68
C LEU A 473 -35.48 -35.33 55.17
N LYS A 474 -34.83 -34.25 55.62
CA LYS A 474 -34.35 -34.10 57.01
C LYS A 474 -35.49 -34.00 58.02
N VAL A 475 -36.59 -33.35 57.68
CA VAL A 475 -37.77 -33.23 58.57
C VAL A 475 -38.45 -34.59 58.77
N PHE A 476 -38.48 -35.44 57.75
CA PHE A 476 -39.03 -36.80 57.89
C PHE A 476 -38.09 -37.74 58.65
N LEU A 477 -36.78 -37.70 58.38
CA LEU A 477 -35.78 -38.47 59.12
C LEU A 477 -35.72 -38.07 60.62
N SER A 478 -35.94 -36.80 60.94
CA SER A 478 -35.95 -36.31 62.33
C SER A 478 -37.25 -36.56 63.09
N ARG A 479 -38.35 -36.90 62.41
CA ARG A 479 -39.55 -37.44 63.09
C ARG A 479 -39.36 -38.88 63.55
N THR A 480 -38.41 -39.60 62.96
CA THR A 480 -38.09 -41.00 63.32
C THR A 480 -36.93 -41.12 64.33
N ALA A 481 -36.15 -40.06 64.57
CA ALA A 481 -35.08 -40.01 65.59
C ALA A 481 -34.98 -38.62 66.25
N GLN A 482 -34.90 -38.57 67.59
CA GLN A 482 -35.04 -37.41 68.50
C GLN A 482 -34.45 -36.04 68.04
N ARG A 483 -35.22 -34.98 68.38
CA ARG A 483 -34.95 -33.51 68.41
C ARG A 483 -33.71 -32.98 67.69
N MET A 484 -33.92 -32.47 66.46
CA MET A 484 -33.06 -31.46 65.82
C MET A 484 -33.81 -30.12 65.71
N PRO A 485 -33.13 -28.96 65.86
CA PRO A 485 -33.76 -27.65 65.85
C PRO A 485 -34.41 -27.33 64.49
N TYR A 486 -35.60 -26.75 64.56
CA TYR A 486 -36.41 -26.33 63.40
C TYR A 486 -35.61 -25.44 62.45
N MET A 487 -35.36 -25.92 61.22
CA MET A 487 -34.63 -25.16 60.20
C MET A 487 -35.50 -24.01 59.66
N SER A 488 -35.14 -22.78 60.03
CA SER A 488 -35.74 -21.55 59.50
C SER A 488 -35.44 -21.37 58.01
N SER A 489 -36.36 -20.77 57.25
CA SER A 489 -36.17 -20.41 55.84
C SER A 489 -34.92 -19.55 55.60
N LEU A 490 -34.53 -18.73 56.58
CA LEU A 490 -33.29 -17.94 56.54
C LEU A 490 -32.02 -18.79 56.60
N HIS A 491 -32.06 -19.94 57.28
CA HIS A 491 -30.90 -20.85 57.32
C HIS A 491 -30.71 -21.55 55.96
N LEU A 492 -31.80 -21.92 55.28
CA LEU A 492 -31.76 -22.42 53.91
C LEU A 492 -31.21 -21.36 52.93
N LEU A 493 -31.64 -20.11 53.08
CA LEU A 493 -31.10 -18.99 52.31
C LEU A 493 -29.61 -18.77 52.58
N ARG A 494 -29.15 -18.95 53.82
CA ARG A 494 -27.72 -18.88 54.16
C ARG A 494 -26.91 -19.99 53.46
N ILE A 495 -27.42 -21.23 53.44
CA ILE A 495 -26.76 -22.35 52.73
C ILE A 495 -26.76 -22.06 51.22
N LEU A 496 -27.86 -21.56 50.66
CA LEU A 496 -27.91 -21.11 49.26
C LEU A 496 -26.87 -20.03 48.98
N GLY A 497 -26.75 -19.04 49.88
CA GLY A 497 -25.74 -17.99 49.78
C GLY A 497 -24.32 -18.54 49.73
N VAL A 498 -24.00 -19.56 50.53
CA VAL A 498 -22.70 -20.25 50.46
C VAL A 498 -22.51 -20.92 49.09
N MET A 499 -23.53 -21.61 48.56
CA MET A 499 -23.44 -22.20 47.21
C MET A 499 -23.19 -21.11 46.14
N LEU A 500 -23.91 -19.98 46.20
CA LEU A 500 -23.72 -18.87 45.26
C LEU A 500 -22.34 -18.22 45.38
N MET A 501 -21.80 -18.10 46.59
CA MET A 501 -20.44 -17.60 46.80
C MET A 501 -19.40 -18.51 46.14
N THR A 502 -19.57 -19.83 46.22
CA THR A 502 -18.65 -20.77 45.55
C THR A 502 -18.71 -20.67 44.02
N VAL A 503 -19.90 -20.54 43.45
CA VAL A 503 -20.08 -20.36 42.00
C VAL A 503 -19.52 -19.02 41.53
N SER A 504 -19.79 -17.94 42.29
CA SER A 504 -19.28 -16.60 42.02
C SER A 504 -17.75 -16.55 42.07
N TRP A 505 -17.13 -17.20 43.05
CA TRP A 505 -15.67 -17.32 43.14
C TRP A 505 -15.06 -17.97 41.89
N PHE A 506 -15.63 -19.08 41.43
CA PHE A 506 -15.17 -19.76 40.22
C PHE A 506 -15.33 -18.86 38.98
N LEU A 507 -16.48 -18.18 38.85
CA LEU A 507 -16.72 -17.25 37.75
C LEU A 507 -15.75 -16.06 37.77
N CYS A 508 -15.41 -15.52 38.94
CA CYS A 508 -14.39 -14.50 39.09
C CYS A 508 -13.02 -15.00 38.60
N ALA A 509 -12.59 -16.17 39.06
CA ALA A 509 -11.32 -16.77 38.64
C ALA A 509 -11.26 -16.98 37.12
N TRP A 510 -12.36 -17.48 36.55
CA TRP A 510 -12.50 -17.62 35.10
C TRP A 510 -12.44 -16.27 34.36
N THR A 511 -13.15 -15.24 34.84
CA THR A 511 -13.11 -13.91 34.21
C THR A 511 -11.71 -13.30 34.23
N VAL A 512 -10.97 -13.47 35.32
CA VAL A 512 -9.58 -13.01 35.41
C VAL A 512 -8.70 -13.73 34.39
N GLY A 513 -8.85 -15.05 34.26
CA GLY A 513 -8.13 -15.83 33.24
C GLY A 513 -8.43 -15.36 31.81
N VAL A 514 -9.68 -15.03 31.50
CA VAL A 514 -10.08 -14.50 30.19
C VAL A 514 -9.55 -13.09 29.95
N LEU A 515 -9.57 -12.21 30.97
CA LEU A 515 -9.00 -10.87 30.86
C LEU A 515 -7.48 -10.94 30.64
N GLN A 516 -6.77 -11.86 31.29
CA GLN A 516 -5.33 -12.04 31.11
C GLN A 516 -4.98 -12.61 29.72
N ASN A 517 -5.81 -13.50 29.18
CA ASN A 517 -5.64 -14.03 27.82
C ASN A 517 -5.86 -12.97 26.74
N ARG A 518 -6.72 -11.97 27.02
CA ARG A 518 -6.91 -10.81 26.14
C ARG A 518 -5.63 -9.97 26.03
N ASP A 519 -4.93 -9.74 27.14
CA ASP A 519 -3.65 -9.01 27.12
C ASP A 519 -2.56 -9.76 26.33
N ARG A 520 -2.71 -11.08 26.19
CA ARG A 520 -1.85 -11.95 25.38
C ARG A 520 -2.34 -12.14 23.93
N ASN A 521 -3.24 -11.29 23.45
CA ASN A 521 -3.80 -11.30 22.08
C ASN A 521 -4.55 -12.59 21.69
N ILE A 522 -5.08 -13.37 22.65
CA ILE A 522 -5.97 -14.49 22.35
C ILE A 522 -7.41 -13.97 22.27
N PRO A 523 -8.09 -14.06 21.12
CA PRO A 523 -9.39 -13.43 20.93
C PRO A 523 -10.51 -14.19 21.67
N VAL A 524 -11.31 -13.45 22.43
CA VAL A 524 -12.46 -13.97 23.23
C VAL A 524 -13.70 -14.24 22.35
N PHE A 525 -13.70 -13.75 21.12
CA PHE A 525 -14.70 -14.03 20.09
C PHE A 525 -13.97 -14.56 18.84
N LEU A 526 -14.51 -15.63 18.26
CA LEU A 526 -13.98 -16.18 17.02
C LEU A 526 -14.72 -15.56 15.83
N THR A 527 -13.97 -15.13 14.81
CA THR A 527 -14.53 -14.84 13.49
C THR A 527 -14.40 -16.09 12.65
N THR A 528 -15.50 -16.81 12.47
CA THR A 528 -15.58 -17.99 11.61
C THR A 528 -16.11 -17.61 10.24
N ARG A 529 -15.76 -18.39 9.22
CA ARG A 529 -16.27 -18.18 7.85
C ARG A 529 -17.34 -19.23 7.54
N THR A 530 -18.39 -18.83 6.83
CA THR A 530 -19.35 -19.76 6.23
C THR A 530 -18.73 -20.46 5.01
N SER A 531 -19.41 -21.47 4.46
CA SER A 531 -19.06 -22.09 3.16
C SER A 531 -18.92 -21.05 2.04
N ASP A 532 -19.68 -19.96 2.14
CA ASP A 532 -19.74 -18.88 1.17
C ASP A 532 -18.69 -17.77 1.44
N GLY A 533 -17.72 -18.04 2.32
CA GLY A 533 -16.63 -17.12 2.66
C GLY A 533 -17.02 -15.95 3.57
N GLN A 534 -18.28 -15.83 3.98
CA GLN A 534 -18.78 -14.72 4.80
C GLN A 534 -18.35 -14.88 6.26
N GLY A 535 -17.85 -13.79 6.87
CA GLY A 535 -17.47 -13.76 8.27
C GLY A 535 -18.68 -13.68 9.21
N PHE A 536 -18.65 -14.42 10.31
CA PHE A 536 -19.55 -14.25 11.45
C PHE A 536 -18.80 -14.36 12.76
N ASN A 537 -19.28 -13.62 13.77
CA ASN A 537 -18.64 -13.56 15.09
C ASN A 537 -19.42 -14.39 16.11
N LEU A 538 -18.71 -15.20 16.90
CA LEU A 538 -19.29 -16.01 17.97
C LEU A 538 -18.44 -15.93 19.24
N CYS A 539 -19.04 -16.10 20.42
CA CYS A 539 -18.30 -16.17 21.68
C CYS A 539 -17.47 -17.46 21.71
N TYR A 540 -16.16 -17.36 21.96
CA TYR A 540 -15.26 -18.51 22.04
C TYR A 540 -15.66 -19.42 23.20
N LEU A 541 -15.73 -20.73 22.94
CA LEU A 541 -15.98 -21.77 23.95
C LEU A 541 -14.67 -22.30 24.48
N ASP A 542 -14.53 -22.29 25.81
CA ASP A 542 -13.29 -22.67 26.48
C ASP A 542 -13.47 -23.97 27.28
N ARG A 543 -12.36 -24.61 27.67
CA ARG A 543 -12.34 -25.81 28.51
C ARG A 543 -13.10 -25.62 29.83
N TRP A 544 -13.09 -24.39 30.34
CA TRP A 544 -13.85 -23.98 31.51
C TRP A 544 -15.37 -24.12 31.33
N ASP A 545 -15.90 -23.94 30.12
CA ASP A 545 -17.34 -24.14 29.86
C ASP A 545 -17.72 -25.62 29.98
N TYR A 546 -16.84 -26.54 29.57
CA TYR A 546 -17.04 -27.98 29.76
C TYR A 546 -16.97 -28.37 31.24
N MET A 547 -16.04 -27.80 32.01
CA MET A 547 -15.98 -28.04 33.46
C MET A 547 -17.27 -27.58 34.15
N MET A 548 -17.85 -26.46 33.71
CA MET A 548 -19.11 -25.98 34.23
C MET A 548 -20.29 -26.88 33.86
N ALA A 549 -20.36 -27.34 32.61
CA ALA A 549 -21.38 -28.30 32.19
C ALA A 549 -21.32 -29.59 33.01
N VAL A 550 -20.12 -30.14 33.25
CA VAL A 550 -19.93 -31.33 34.08
C VAL A 550 -20.38 -31.06 35.52
N ALA A 551 -20.02 -29.91 36.09
CA ALA A 551 -20.45 -29.54 37.44
C ALA A 551 -21.98 -29.40 37.56
N GLU A 552 -22.64 -28.81 36.55
CA GLU A 552 -24.11 -28.71 36.48
C GLU A 552 -24.78 -30.09 36.43
N LEU A 553 -24.28 -31.00 35.59
CA LEU A 553 -24.78 -32.37 35.50
C LEU A 553 -24.60 -33.15 36.82
N LEU A 554 -23.42 -33.06 37.45
CA LEU A 554 -23.17 -33.68 38.75
C LEU A 554 -24.11 -33.15 39.84
N PHE A 555 -24.38 -31.84 39.82
CA PHE A 555 -25.32 -31.22 40.75
C PHE A 555 -26.76 -31.70 40.54
N LEU A 556 -27.22 -31.83 39.29
CA LEU A 556 -28.54 -32.38 38.98
C LEU A 556 -28.65 -33.88 39.31
N CYS A 557 -27.59 -34.67 39.07
CA CYS A 557 -27.53 -36.07 39.48
C CYS A 557 -27.64 -36.21 41.01
N TRP A 558 -26.96 -35.35 41.77
CA TRP A 558 -27.13 -35.29 43.21
C TRP A 558 -28.56 -34.90 43.62
N GLY A 559 -29.17 -33.93 42.93
CA GLY A 559 -30.57 -33.57 43.11
C GLY A 559 -31.55 -34.71 42.81
N SER A 560 -31.29 -35.50 41.77
CA SER A 560 -32.06 -36.71 41.43
C SER A 560 -31.90 -37.79 42.52
N SER A 561 -30.69 -38.01 43.02
CA SER A 561 -30.45 -38.92 44.15
C SER A 561 -31.24 -38.48 45.40
N LEU A 562 -31.23 -37.19 45.74
CA LEU A 562 -32.05 -36.64 46.83
C LEU A 562 -33.55 -36.89 46.59
N TRP A 563 -34.03 -36.73 45.37
CA TRP A 563 -35.42 -37.05 45.03
C TRP A 563 -35.74 -38.53 45.23
N THR A 564 -34.85 -39.46 44.87
CA THR A 564 -35.07 -40.89 45.12
C THR A 564 -35.18 -41.23 46.61
N ALA A 565 -34.54 -40.46 47.49
CA ALA A 565 -34.68 -40.60 48.94
C ALA A 565 -35.98 -39.96 49.47
N VAL A 566 -36.49 -38.90 48.82
CA VAL A 566 -37.71 -38.16 49.22
C VAL A 566 -38.98 -38.75 48.62
N ARG A 567 -38.93 -39.53 47.53
CA ARG A 567 -40.13 -40.10 46.89
C ARG A 567 -41.09 -40.91 47.80
N PRO A 568 -40.67 -41.65 48.85
CA PRO A 568 -41.61 -42.40 49.69
C PRO A 568 -42.32 -41.52 50.72
N VAL A 569 -41.96 -40.24 50.81
CA VAL A 569 -42.47 -39.30 51.81
C VAL A 569 -43.86 -38.78 51.43
N PRO A 570 -44.90 -38.99 52.26
CA PRO A 570 -46.22 -38.41 52.02
C PRO A 570 -46.23 -36.92 52.35
N SER A 571 -46.51 -36.09 51.36
CA SER A 571 -46.60 -34.63 51.47
C SER A 571 -47.97 -34.12 51.03
N ALA A 572 -48.44 -33.01 51.60
CA ALA A 572 -49.62 -32.31 51.08
C ALA A 572 -49.44 -31.98 49.59
N PHE A 573 -50.45 -32.26 48.77
CA PHE A 573 -50.49 -31.95 47.33
C PHE A 573 -49.39 -32.58 46.44
N HIS A 574 -48.70 -33.64 46.90
CA HIS A 574 -47.61 -34.29 46.13
C HIS A 574 -46.52 -33.32 45.64
N GLU A 575 -46.25 -32.26 46.39
CA GLU A 575 -45.29 -31.22 46.04
C GLU A 575 -43.87 -31.73 45.66
N PRO A 576 -43.26 -32.71 46.35
CA PRO A 576 -41.97 -33.27 45.98
C PRO A 576 -41.97 -34.03 44.65
N ARG A 577 -43.14 -34.49 44.17
CA ARG A 577 -43.24 -35.16 42.88
C ARG A 577 -42.96 -34.18 41.73
N TYR A 578 -43.53 -32.99 41.77
CA TYR A 578 -43.38 -31.98 40.71
C TYR A 578 -41.97 -31.38 40.65
N MET A 579 -41.37 -31.11 41.80
CA MET A 579 -39.97 -30.67 41.88
C MET A 579 -39.00 -31.76 41.39
N GLY A 580 -39.30 -33.04 41.66
CA GLY A 580 -38.55 -34.16 41.09
C GLY A 580 -38.64 -34.19 39.57
N ILE A 581 -39.84 -34.08 39.00
CA ILE A 581 -40.06 -34.02 37.55
C ILE A 581 -39.27 -32.87 36.92
N ALA A 582 -39.25 -31.68 37.56
CA ALA A 582 -38.46 -30.54 37.09
C ALA A 582 -36.96 -30.83 37.01
N ILE A 583 -36.37 -31.48 38.04
CA ILE A 583 -34.95 -31.87 38.04
C ILE A 583 -34.64 -32.88 36.93
N HIS A 584 -35.51 -33.88 36.71
CA HIS A 584 -35.28 -34.89 35.67
C HIS A 584 -35.43 -34.32 34.26
N ASN A 585 -36.39 -33.41 34.04
CA ASN A 585 -36.56 -32.72 32.76
C ASN A 585 -35.32 -31.88 32.44
N GLU A 586 -34.81 -31.12 33.41
CA GLU A 586 -33.58 -30.35 33.20
C GLU A 586 -32.38 -31.27 32.93
N LEU A 587 -32.22 -32.34 33.70
CA LEU A 587 -31.12 -33.29 33.51
C LEU A 587 -31.14 -33.88 32.09
N LEU A 588 -32.31 -34.24 31.58
CA LEU A 588 -32.48 -34.77 30.23
C LEU A 588 -32.17 -33.72 29.16
N LEU A 589 -32.72 -32.51 29.30
CA LEU A 589 -32.51 -31.42 28.33
C LEU A 589 -31.07 -30.93 28.31
N SER A 590 -30.44 -30.76 29.47
CA SER A 590 -29.03 -30.37 29.61
C SER A 590 -28.11 -31.44 29.02
N SER A 591 -28.36 -32.71 29.31
CA SER A 591 -27.57 -33.81 28.74
C SER A 591 -27.67 -33.85 27.21
N MET A 592 -28.88 -33.73 26.65
CA MET A 592 -29.07 -33.69 25.19
C MET A 592 -28.37 -32.48 24.58
N PHE A 593 -28.51 -31.29 25.17
CA PHE A 593 -27.87 -30.08 24.68
C PHE A 593 -26.33 -30.20 24.64
N HIS A 594 -25.72 -30.79 25.68
CA HIS A 594 -24.27 -30.99 25.72
C HIS A 594 -23.76 -32.13 24.83
N LEU A 595 -24.63 -33.06 24.40
CA LEU A 595 -24.28 -34.12 23.44
C LEU A 595 -24.35 -33.65 21.99
N PHE A 596 -25.31 -32.78 21.66
CA PHE A 596 -25.49 -32.25 20.29
C PHE A 596 -24.60 -31.05 19.95
N ARG A 597 -24.14 -30.34 20.98
CA ARG A 597 -23.23 -29.19 20.87
C ARG A 597 -21.79 -29.65 20.74
#